data_AF-A0A0G4HFW2-F1
#
_entry.id   AF-A0A0G4HFW2-F1
#
_cell.length_a   1.000
_cell.length_b   1.000
_cell.length_c   1.000
_cell.angle_alpha   90.00
_cell.angle_beta   90.00
_cell.angle_gamma   90.00
#
_symmetry.space_group_name_H-M   'P 1'
#
loop_
_entity.id
_entity.type
_entity.pdbx_description
1 polymer ?
#
loop_
_entity_poly.entity_id
_entity_poly.type
_entity_poly.pdbx_seq_one_letter_code
_entity_poly.pdbx_strand_id
1 'polypeptide(L)'
;MVDPQTMRVVVSGRQARHMVEVLKVEVGKSLRVGIKNGCRGTGTVESIELSKGSPNLHKIGLSLQLQSDSAPQTAPLIDLLLALPRPKVFDKVIQYAAAMGVGRLIFACTQKVDKAYLSSPKMSEDAIQDALQLGLEQSVDTFSPDVLVYASWSRCLQQVQEKIFGVQGGERFLKIVAHPGEDLTVASAGVGTHTGPVMLALGPEGGFTDSEVSDLKMIGFRGVTLGNRILRVEAAILSIMREVQILQTDPTIRGALMAASGSSAPPQPASRSDLDPQRGLRLGAEASPLVTADSSVKLPVKGRRAAEGEASSSSSGCAEGEGGGSGTEKRLRREERGDAEEAGQGNGPDQTAHPRQDTPLGLASGTGSLR
;
A
#
# COMPACT_ATOMS: atom_id res chain seq x y z
N MET A 1 0.61 -3.65 27.64
CA MET A 1 1.60 -4.75 27.77
C MET A 1 0.96 -5.87 28.56
N VAL A 2 1.20 -7.13 28.21
CA VAL A 2 0.78 -8.27 29.04
C VAL A 2 1.74 -8.38 30.20
N ASP A 3 1.17 -8.59 31.38
CA ASP A 3 1.94 -9.07 32.51
C ASP A 3 2.22 -10.57 32.31
N PRO A 4 3.48 -10.97 32.09
CA PRO A 4 3.84 -12.36 31.81
C PRO A 4 3.62 -13.29 33.00
N GLN A 5 3.49 -12.78 34.23
CA GLN A 5 3.24 -13.61 35.41
C GLN A 5 1.75 -13.90 35.59
N THR A 6 0.89 -12.93 35.24
CA THR A 6 -0.55 -13.03 35.47
C THR A 6 -1.36 -13.31 34.20
N MET A 7 -0.74 -13.24 33.03
CA MET A 7 -1.40 -13.37 31.71
C MET A 7 -2.61 -12.42 31.58
N ARG A 8 -2.49 -11.22 32.16
CA ARG A 8 -3.50 -10.18 32.12
C ARG A 8 -3.06 -9.00 31.27
N VAL A 9 -4.03 -8.32 30.67
CA VAL A 9 -3.80 -7.10 29.88
C VAL A 9 -4.94 -6.12 30.07
N VAL A 10 -4.63 -4.83 29.95
CA VAL A 10 -5.62 -3.76 29.84
C VAL A 10 -5.62 -3.23 28.41
N VAL A 11 -6.76 -3.34 27.74
CA VAL A 11 -7.02 -2.78 26.41
C VAL A 11 -7.61 -1.38 26.57
N SER A 12 -7.17 -0.42 25.75
CA SER A 12 -7.63 0.97 25.78
C SER A 12 -7.75 1.56 24.36
N GLY A 13 -8.18 2.81 24.24
CA GLY A 13 -8.26 3.50 22.94
C GLY A 13 -9.36 2.96 22.03
N ARG A 14 -9.07 2.89 20.73
CA ARG A 14 -10.03 2.49 19.68
C ARG A 14 -10.63 1.11 19.95
N GLN A 15 -9.81 0.13 20.33
CA GLN A 15 -10.27 -1.25 20.54
C GLN A 15 -11.22 -1.34 21.74
N ALA A 16 -10.88 -0.72 22.88
CA ALA A 16 -11.76 -0.67 24.04
C ALA A 16 -13.09 0.02 23.72
N ARG A 17 -13.05 1.13 22.97
CA ARG A 17 -14.25 1.81 22.48
C ARG A 17 -15.10 0.88 21.60
N HIS A 18 -14.49 0.17 20.65
CA HIS A 18 -15.20 -0.77 19.77
C HIS A 18 -15.84 -1.92 20.56
N MET A 19 -15.13 -2.45 21.56
CA MET A 19 -15.63 -3.50 22.43
C MET A 19 -16.88 -3.06 23.21
N VAL A 20 -16.90 -1.82 23.72
CA VAL A 20 -18.04 -1.27 24.46
C VAL A 20 -19.19 -0.84 23.54
N GLU A 21 -18.91 0.01 22.55
CA GLU A 21 -19.95 0.67 21.76
C GLU A 21 -20.56 -0.24 20.68
N VAL A 22 -19.74 -1.12 20.09
CA VAL A 22 -20.15 -1.97 18.96
C VAL A 22 -20.39 -3.40 19.39
N LEU A 23 -19.40 -4.04 20.01
CA LEU A 23 -19.50 -5.44 20.43
C LEU A 23 -20.31 -5.63 21.73
N LYS A 24 -20.57 -4.54 22.45
CA LYS A 24 -21.31 -4.50 23.73
C LYS A 24 -20.85 -5.63 24.65
N VAL A 25 -19.55 -5.67 24.92
CA VAL A 25 -18.96 -6.72 25.76
C VAL A 25 -19.37 -6.52 27.23
N GLU A 26 -19.54 -7.64 27.92
CA GLU A 26 -19.87 -7.69 29.36
C GLU A 26 -18.78 -8.48 30.09
N VAL A 27 -18.66 -8.27 31.40
CA VAL A 27 -17.74 -9.04 32.25
C VAL A 27 -18.10 -10.53 32.14
N GLY A 28 -17.08 -11.37 32.00
CA GLY A 28 -17.22 -12.81 31.77
C GLY A 28 -17.31 -13.20 30.28
N LYS A 29 -17.49 -12.25 29.34
CA LYS A 29 -17.50 -12.55 27.92
C LYS A 29 -16.10 -12.98 27.44
N SER A 30 -16.05 -14.05 26.65
CA SER A 30 -14.83 -14.50 25.99
C SER A 30 -14.71 -13.93 24.58
N LEU A 31 -13.50 -13.55 24.19
CA LEU A 31 -13.15 -12.93 22.91
C LEU A 31 -11.91 -13.60 22.33
N ARG A 32 -11.75 -13.57 21.01
CA ARG A 32 -10.48 -13.93 20.37
C ARG A 32 -9.48 -12.79 20.55
N VAL A 33 -8.24 -13.13 20.87
CA VAL A 33 -7.15 -12.17 21.08
C VAL A 33 -5.88 -12.62 20.34
N GLY A 34 -5.01 -11.66 20.02
CA GLY A 34 -3.69 -11.92 19.45
C GLY A 34 -2.59 -11.16 20.19
N ILE A 35 -1.37 -11.68 20.13
CA ILE A 35 -0.18 -10.87 20.39
C ILE A 35 0.38 -10.49 19.04
N LYS A 36 0.58 -9.19 18.76
CA LYS A 36 1.26 -8.77 17.54
C LYS A 36 2.62 -9.48 17.44
N ASN A 37 2.84 -10.15 16.31
CA ASN A 37 3.99 -11.01 16.02
C ASN A 37 4.21 -12.12 17.06
N GLY A 38 3.13 -12.67 17.60
CA GLY A 38 3.15 -13.72 18.60
C GLY A 38 1.92 -14.63 18.54
N CYS A 39 1.60 -15.24 19.67
CA CYS A 39 0.55 -16.26 19.76
C CYS A 39 -0.85 -15.67 19.69
N ARG A 40 -1.81 -16.49 19.25
CA ARG A 40 -3.25 -16.21 19.35
C ARG A 40 -3.86 -16.91 20.55
N GLY A 41 -5.07 -16.53 20.92
CA GLY A 41 -5.76 -17.16 22.03
C GLY A 41 -7.16 -16.62 22.27
N THR A 42 -7.60 -16.81 23.51
CA THR A 42 -8.85 -16.24 24.00
C THR A 42 -8.59 -15.32 25.19
N GLY A 43 -9.38 -14.24 25.28
CA GLY A 43 -9.36 -13.29 26.38
C GLY A 43 -10.73 -13.23 27.03
N THR A 44 -10.80 -13.43 28.35
CA THR A 44 -12.04 -13.28 29.13
C THR A 44 -12.05 -11.90 29.78
N VAL A 45 -13.15 -11.16 29.60
CA VAL A 45 -13.31 -9.84 30.19
C VAL A 45 -13.45 -9.95 31.71
N GLU A 46 -12.50 -9.39 32.45
CA GLU A 46 -12.51 -9.36 33.93
C GLU A 46 -13.03 -8.02 34.47
N SER A 47 -12.77 -6.91 33.78
CA SER A 47 -13.20 -5.58 34.20
C SER A 47 -13.49 -4.65 33.03
N ILE A 48 -14.42 -3.71 33.24
CA ILE A 48 -14.75 -2.65 32.28
C ILE A 48 -14.80 -1.33 33.04
N GLU A 49 -13.87 -0.43 32.73
CA GLU A 49 -13.83 0.94 33.26
C GLU A 49 -14.28 1.92 32.18
N LEU A 50 -15.43 2.55 32.42
CA LEU A 50 -16.00 3.50 31.47
C LEU A 50 -15.63 4.95 31.85
N SER A 51 -15.03 5.68 30.91
CA SER A 51 -14.81 7.11 31.06
C SER A 51 -16.01 7.89 30.51
N LYS A 52 -16.65 8.70 31.35
CA LYS A 52 -17.74 9.58 30.94
C LYS A 52 -17.17 10.77 30.17
N GLY A 53 -17.61 10.95 28.92
CA GLY A 53 -17.21 12.08 28.07
C GLY A 53 -16.03 11.85 27.14
N SER A 54 -15.26 10.77 27.32
CA SER A 54 -14.10 10.44 26.47
C SER A 54 -14.04 8.94 26.18
N PRO A 55 -14.72 8.44 25.13
CA PRO A 55 -14.77 7.00 24.84
C PRO A 55 -13.40 6.36 24.54
N ASN A 56 -12.42 7.13 24.08
CA ASN A 56 -11.07 6.64 23.86
C ASN A 56 -10.31 6.34 25.17
N LEU A 57 -10.86 6.74 26.32
CA LEU A 57 -10.30 6.47 27.66
C LEU A 57 -10.96 5.26 28.35
N HIS A 58 -11.84 4.53 27.67
CA HIS A 58 -12.31 3.23 28.16
C HIS A 58 -11.13 2.29 28.41
N LYS A 59 -11.17 1.53 29.50
CA LYS A 59 -10.19 0.49 29.81
C LYS A 59 -10.91 -0.83 30.05
N ILE A 60 -10.41 -1.90 29.44
CA ILE A 60 -10.98 -3.24 29.59
C ILE A 60 -9.88 -4.19 30.04
N GLY A 61 -10.05 -4.78 31.22
CA GLY A 61 -9.16 -5.81 31.75
C GLY A 61 -9.53 -7.16 31.17
N LEU A 62 -8.54 -7.87 30.62
CA LEU A 62 -8.68 -9.22 30.07
C LEU A 62 -7.72 -10.19 30.78
N SER A 63 -8.19 -11.39 31.05
CA SER A 63 -7.35 -12.56 31.37
C SER A 63 -7.20 -13.43 30.13
N LEU A 64 -5.96 -13.82 29.81
CA LEU A 64 -5.60 -14.42 28.53
C LEU A 64 -5.27 -15.91 28.67
N GLN A 65 -5.77 -16.68 27.70
CA GLN A 65 -5.37 -18.06 27.45
C GLN A 65 -4.80 -18.12 26.03
N LEU A 66 -3.48 -18.05 25.93
CA LEU A 66 -2.77 -18.11 24.66
C LEU A 66 -2.49 -19.56 24.30
N GLN A 67 -2.64 -19.85 23.01
CA GLN A 67 -2.24 -21.11 22.43
C GLN A 67 -0.73 -21.06 22.20
N SER A 68 -0.03 -22.11 22.61
CA SER A 68 1.34 -22.35 22.14
C SER A 68 1.23 -22.71 20.65
N ASP A 69 1.28 -21.72 19.76
CA ASP A 69 1.15 -21.98 18.32
C ASP A 69 2.25 -22.98 17.89
N SER A 70 1.81 -24.16 17.44
CA SER A 70 2.67 -25.22 16.89
C SER A 70 2.25 -25.55 15.46
N ALA A 71 2.41 -24.59 14.55
CA ALA A 71 2.62 -24.92 13.15
C ALA A 71 3.44 -23.81 12.48
N PRO A 72 4.58 -24.12 11.85
CA PRO A 72 5.27 -23.16 11.00
C PRO A 72 4.34 -22.77 9.84
N GLN A 73 4.41 -21.51 9.40
CA GLN A 73 3.85 -21.11 8.11
C GLN A 73 4.48 -22.02 7.04
N THR A 74 3.74 -23.03 6.58
CA THR A 74 4.22 -24.00 5.58
C THR A 74 4.23 -23.40 4.17
N ALA A 75 3.57 -22.25 3.99
CA ALA A 75 3.59 -21.50 2.75
C ALA A 75 4.84 -20.60 2.68
N PRO A 76 5.47 -20.47 1.51
CA PRO A 76 6.56 -19.52 1.34
C PRO A 76 6.11 -18.08 1.57
N LEU A 77 6.99 -17.27 2.15
CA LEU A 77 6.74 -15.85 2.39
C LEU A 77 6.48 -15.12 1.05
N ILE A 78 5.41 -14.33 1.00
CA ILE A 78 5.09 -13.48 -0.16
C ILE A 78 5.30 -12.02 0.21
N ASP A 79 6.19 -11.34 -0.52
CA ASP A 79 6.44 -9.91 -0.42
C ASP A 79 5.80 -9.18 -1.61
N LEU A 80 5.31 -7.97 -1.37
CA LEU A 80 4.69 -7.11 -2.38
C LEU A 80 5.54 -5.86 -2.63
N LEU A 81 5.94 -5.64 -3.88
CA LEU A 81 6.50 -4.39 -4.39
C LEU A 81 5.41 -3.67 -5.19
N LEU A 82 4.93 -2.56 -4.67
CA LEU A 82 3.81 -1.82 -5.22
C LEU A 82 4.27 -0.43 -5.63
N ALA A 83 3.82 0.05 -6.77
CA ALA A 83 3.79 1.49 -6.97
C ALA A 83 2.87 2.13 -5.93
N LEU A 84 3.24 3.30 -5.42
CA LEU A 84 2.49 3.98 -4.39
C LEU A 84 1.08 4.33 -4.92
N PRO A 85 0.01 3.72 -4.36
CA PRO A 85 -1.34 3.97 -4.83
C PRO A 85 -1.84 5.34 -4.36
N ARG A 86 -3.00 5.76 -4.87
CA ARG A 86 -3.68 6.96 -4.38
C ARG A 86 -3.94 6.87 -2.87
N PRO A 87 -3.88 7.98 -2.11
CA PRO A 87 -4.09 7.96 -0.66
C PRO A 87 -5.39 7.31 -0.19
N LYS A 88 -6.47 7.42 -0.98
CA LYS A 88 -7.77 6.79 -0.67
C LYS A 88 -7.73 5.25 -0.75
N VAL A 89 -6.80 4.71 -1.52
CA VAL A 89 -6.62 3.28 -1.78
C VAL A 89 -5.54 2.68 -0.88
N PHE A 90 -4.55 3.48 -0.48
CA PHE A 90 -3.40 3.07 0.33
C PHE A 90 -3.78 2.25 1.58
N ASP A 91 -4.69 2.77 2.42
CA ASP A 91 -5.12 2.05 3.64
C ASP A 91 -5.72 0.67 3.33
N LYS A 92 -6.50 0.57 2.25
CA LYS A 92 -7.13 -0.70 1.86
C LYS A 92 -6.08 -1.70 1.40
N VAL A 93 -5.08 -1.25 0.65
CA VAL A 93 -3.97 -2.08 0.21
C VAL A 93 -3.23 -2.67 1.41
N ILE A 94 -2.93 -1.85 2.42
CA ILE A 94 -2.28 -2.31 3.65
C ILE A 94 -3.17 -3.32 4.40
N GLN A 95 -4.46 -3.02 4.55
CA GLN A 95 -5.41 -3.91 5.22
C GLN A 95 -5.52 -5.27 4.50
N TYR A 96 -5.64 -5.27 3.17
CA TYR A 96 -5.71 -6.51 2.39
C TYR A 96 -4.41 -7.30 2.47
N ALA A 97 -3.26 -6.64 2.36
CA ALA A 97 -1.98 -7.31 2.46
C ALA A 97 -1.76 -7.96 3.84
N ALA A 98 -2.07 -7.24 4.92
CA ALA A 98 -2.02 -7.80 6.27
C ALA A 98 -2.98 -8.98 6.43
N ALA A 99 -4.21 -8.86 5.92
CA ALA A 99 -5.20 -9.93 5.99
C ALA A 99 -4.82 -11.18 5.18
N MET A 100 -4.01 -11.01 4.12
CA MET A 100 -3.54 -12.11 3.27
C MET A 100 -2.21 -12.71 3.72
N GLY A 101 -1.65 -12.27 4.84
CA GLY A 101 -0.38 -12.81 5.37
C GLY A 101 0.83 -12.43 4.54
N VAL A 102 0.83 -11.22 3.93
CA VAL A 102 2.02 -10.68 3.26
C VAL A 102 3.15 -10.50 4.28
N GLY A 103 4.39 -10.81 3.89
CA GLY A 103 5.58 -10.61 4.71
C GLY A 103 6.04 -9.17 4.73
N ARG A 104 6.23 -8.58 3.55
CA ARG A 104 6.68 -7.19 3.40
C ARG A 104 5.88 -6.45 2.34
N LEU A 105 5.58 -5.18 2.62
CA LEU A 105 4.96 -4.22 1.73
C LEU A 105 5.96 -3.12 1.37
N ILE A 106 6.33 -3.06 0.11
CA ILE A 106 7.34 -2.13 -0.40
C ILE A 106 6.65 -1.20 -1.38
N PHE A 107 6.49 0.07 -1.01
CA PHE A 107 5.91 1.09 -1.86
C PHE A 107 6.98 1.94 -2.52
N ALA A 108 6.83 2.19 -3.83
CA ALA A 108 7.72 3.06 -4.59
C ALA A 108 6.94 4.16 -5.32
N CYS A 109 7.41 5.41 -5.24
CA CYS A 109 6.95 6.45 -6.14
C CYS A 109 7.54 6.22 -7.54
N THR A 110 6.74 5.65 -8.44
CA THR A 110 7.07 5.40 -9.85
C THR A 110 6.80 6.63 -10.71
N GLN A 111 7.20 6.61 -11.98
CA GLN A 111 7.09 7.74 -12.89
C GLN A 111 5.64 8.23 -13.09
N LYS A 112 4.68 7.32 -13.07
CA LYS A 112 3.24 7.64 -13.25
C LYS A 112 2.50 7.92 -11.94
N VAL A 113 3.20 7.96 -10.80
CA VAL A 113 2.63 8.30 -9.49
C VAL A 113 2.80 9.79 -9.21
N ASP A 114 1.75 10.41 -8.67
CA ASP A 114 1.82 11.78 -8.18
C ASP A 114 2.62 11.84 -6.87
N LYS A 115 3.72 12.61 -6.88
CA LYS A 115 4.59 12.80 -5.72
C LYS A 115 3.86 13.39 -4.51
N ALA A 116 2.78 14.14 -4.72
CA ALA A 116 1.98 14.71 -3.63
C ALA A 116 1.36 13.64 -2.72
N TYR A 117 1.23 12.40 -3.19
CA TYR A 117 0.71 11.29 -2.38
C TYR A 117 1.60 10.99 -1.16
N LEU A 118 2.92 11.24 -1.27
CA LEU A 118 3.87 11.06 -0.18
C LEU A 118 3.62 12.02 1.00
N SER A 119 3.00 13.18 0.73
CA SER A 119 2.68 14.18 1.76
C SER A 119 1.29 13.97 2.38
N SER A 120 0.58 12.90 2.00
CA SER A 120 -0.73 12.58 2.56
C SER A 120 -0.63 12.21 4.05
N PRO A 121 -1.57 12.63 4.90
CA PRO A 121 -1.68 12.15 6.28
C PRO A 121 -1.79 10.62 6.40
N LYS A 122 -2.21 9.93 5.34
CA LYS A 122 -2.26 8.46 5.28
C LYS A 122 -0.88 7.79 5.27
N MET A 123 0.17 8.55 4.97
CA MET A 123 1.56 8.08 5.00
C MET A 123 2.20 8.24 6.38
N SER A 124 1.47 8.76 7.38
CA SER A 124 1.99 8.82 8.74
C SER A 124 2.12 7.42 9.32
N GLU A 125 3.07 7.27 10.23
CA GLU A 125 3.32 6.02 10.93
C GLU A 125 2.05 5.50 11.62
N ASP A 126 1.35 6.38 12.35
CA ASP A 126 0.12 6.01 13.06
C ASP A 126 -0.97 5.51 12.10
N ALA A 127 -1.15 6.17 10.95
CA ALA A 127 -2.15 5.76 9.97
C ALA A 127 -1.83 4.39 9.34
N ILE A 128 -0.56 4.12 9.07
CA ILE A 128 -0.08 2.83 8.56
C ILE A 128 -0.29 1.75 9.63
N GLN A 129 0.08 2.01 10.88
CA GLN A 129 -0.11 1.07 12.00
C GLN A 129 -1.60 0.78 12.24
N ASP A 130 -2.46 1.78 12.14
CA ASP A 130 -3.91 1.61 12.27
C ASP A 130 -4.48 0.74 11.13
N ALA A 131 -4.02 0.95 9.89
CA ALA A 131 -4.45 0.15 8.75
C ALA A 131 -3.96 -1.31 8.85
N LEU A 132 -2.70 -1.53 9.24
CA LEU A 132 -2.16 -2.86 9.52
C LEU A 132 -2.97 -3.55 10.61
N GLN A 133 -3.21 -2.83 11.71
CA GLN A 133 -3.96 -3.35 12.85
C GLN A 133 -5.37 -3.79 12.45
N LEU A 134 -6.07 -2.97 11.67
CA LEU A 134 -7.41 -3.31 11.19
C LEU A 134 -7.39 -4.56 10.31
N GLY A 135 -6.40 -4.71 9.43
CA GLY A 135 -6.24 -5.89 8.59
C GLY A 135 -6.06 -7.17 9.41
N LEU A 136 -5.15 -7.15 10.38
CA LEU A 136 -4.86 -8.28 11.27
C LEU A 136 -6.06 -8.65 12.15
N GLU A 137 -6.76 -7.66 12.72
CA GLU A 137 -7.99 -7.87 13.51
C GLU A 137 -9.07 -8.60 12.71
N GLN A 138 -9.24 -8.27 11.44
CA GLN A 138 -10.26 -8.86 10.57
C GLN A 138 -9.88 -10.27 10.08
N SER A 139 -8.58 -10.56 9.92
CA SER A 139 -8.10 -11.90 9.50
C SER A 139 -7.84 -12.85 10.66
N VAL A 140 -7.83 -12.37 11.90
CA VAL A 140 -7.43 -13.16 13.09
C VAL A 140 -5.99 -13.67 12.94
N ASP A 141 -5.15 -12.82 12.38
CA ASP A 141 -3.71 -13.03 12.24
C ASP A 141 -2.96 -12.12 13.23
N THR A 142 -1.75 -12.53 13.57
CA THR A 142 -0.85 -11.82 14.48
C THR A 142 0.40 -11.32 13.78
N PHE A 143 0.77 -11.88 12.63
CA PHE A 143 2.00 -11.51 11.93
C PHE A 143 1.79 -10.27 11.07
N SER A 144 2.34 -9.15 11.53
CA SER A 144 2.26 -7.87 10.84
C SER A 144 3.31 -7.78 9.74
N PRO A 145 2.96 -7.38 8.51
CA PRO A 145 3.97 -7.10 7.50
C PRO A 145 4.84 -5.90 7.89
N ASP A 146 6.09 -5.94 7.43
CA ASP A 146 6.95 -4.75 7.41
C ASP A 146 6.49 -3.83 6.27
N VAL A 147 6.42 -2.51 6.53
CA VAL A 147 6.04 -1.51 5.52
C VAL A 147 7.23 -0.60 5.23
N LEU A 148 7.61 -0.52 3.96
CA LEU A 148 8.70 0.33 3.46
C LEU A 148 8.15 1.26 2.39
N VAL A 149 8.42 2.56 2.51
CA VAL A 149 7.98 3.57 1.52
C VAL A 149 9.18 4.32 0.97
N TYR A 150 9.32 4.30 -0.35
CA TYR A 150 10.41 4.97 -1.06
C TYR A 150 9.86 6.07 -1.97
N ALA A 151 10.36 7.29 -1.78
CA ALA A 151 10.02 8.45 -2.61
C ALA A 151 10.61 8.39 -4.04
N SER A 152 11.43 7.38 -4.35
CA SER A 152 12.09 7.21 -5.64
C SER A 152 12.12 5.74 -6.06
N TRP A 153 11.74 5.48 -7.31
CA TRP A 153 11.85 4.19 -7.97
C TRP A 153 13.28 3.62 -7.93
N SER A 154 14.27 4.41 -8.36
CA SER A 154 15.66 3.95 -8.43
C SER A 154 16.20 3.57 -7.06
N ARG A 155 15.89 4.38 -6.03
CA ARG A 155 16.26 4.07 -4.64
C ARG A 155 15.56 2.82 -4.13
N CYS A 156 14.27 2.65 -4.44
CA CYS A 156 13.54 1.43 -4.08
C CYS A 156 14.24 0.20 -4.65
N LEU A 157 14.51 0.18 -5.96
CA LEU A 157 15.15 -0.97 -6.62
C LEU A 157 16.54 -1.26 -6.06
N GLN A 158 17.34 -0.21 -5.80
CA GLN A 158 18.65 -0.36 -5.17
C GLN A 158 18.52 -1.04 -3.79
N GLN A 159 17.61 -0.55 -2.93
CA GLN A 159 17.43 -1.10 -1.59
C GLN A 159 16.87 -2.53 -1.62
N VAL A 160 15.95 -2.84 -2.54
CA VAL A 160 15.46 -4.22 -2.73
C VAL A 160 16.60 -5.15 -3.12
N GLN A 161 17.45 -4.75 -4.05
CA GLN A 161 18.60 -5.56 -4.47
C GLN A 161 19.61 -5.75 -3.35
N GLU A 162 20.00 -4.68 -2.64
CA GLU A 162 21.06 -4.74 -1.63
C GLU A 162 20.58 -5.39 -0.32
N LYS A 163 19.43 -4.96 0.20
CA LYS A 163 18.98 -5.29 1.57
C LYS A 163 18.06 -6.49 1.63
N ILE A 164 17.34 -6.79 0.55
CA ILE A 164 16.45 -7.95 0.51
C ILE A 164 17.16 -9.08 -0.24
N PHE A 165 17.41 -8.90 -1.53
CA PHE A 165 18.02 -9.96 -2.35
C PHE A 165 19.48 -10.23 -1.98
N GLY A 166 20.28 -9.21 -1.69
CA GLY A 166 21.69 -9.38 -1.34
C GLY A 166 21.89 -10.09 0.00
N VAL A 167 21.01 -9.85 0.97
CA VAL A 167 21.09 -10.47 2.31
C VAL A 167 20.45 -11.86 2.33
N GLN A 168 19.33 -12.03 1.63
CA GLN A 168 18.54 -13.26 1.67
C GLN A 168 18.77 -14.17 0.46
N GLY A 169 19.80 -13.95 -0.36
CA GLY A 169 20.03 -14.76 -1.58
C GLY A 169 18.94 -14.55 -2.63
N GLY A 170 19.16 -13.60 -3.54
CA GLY A 170 18.17 -13.17 -4.52
C GLY A 170 17.70 -14.28 -5.47
N GLU A 171 18.52 -15.30 -5.68
CA GLU A 171 18.22 -16.52 -6.44
C GLU A 171 17.18 -17.42 -5.76
N ARG A 172 16.98 -17.29 -4.45
CA ARG A 172 15.92 -18.02 -3.72
C ARG A 172 14.53 -17.43 -3.96
N PHE A 173 14.46 -16.18 -4.44
CA PHE A 173 13.20 -15.52 -4.70
C PHE A 173 12.66 -15.88 -6.09
N LEU A 174 11.40 -16.30 -6.16
CA LEU A 174 10.65 -16.20 -7.40
C LEU A 174 10.12 -14.77 -7.51
N LYS A 175 10.56 -14.06 -8.54
CA LYS A 175 10.25 -12.64 -8.74
C LYS A 175 9.29 -12.51 -9.92
N ILE A 176 8.12 -11.95 -9.69
CA ILE A 176 7.04 -11.85 -10.69
C ILE A 176 6.58 -10.41 -10.79
N VAL A 177 6.51 -9.86 -12.00
CA VAL A 177 5.90 -8.55 -12.25
C VAL A 177 4.61 -8.77 -13.04
N ALA A 178 3.48 -8.33 -12.49
CA ALA A 178 2.22 -8.40 -13.20
C ALA A 178 2.08 -7.16 -14.09
N HIS A 179 2.07 -7.37 -15.41
CA HIS A 179 2.02 -6.30 -16.38
C HIS A 179 1.15 -6.71 -17.58
N PRO A 180 0.27 -5.82 -18.09
CA PRO A 180 -0.48 -6.10 -19.32
C PRO A 180 0.48 -6.36 -20.49
N GLY A 181 0.13 -7.30 -21.36
CA GLY A 181 0.92 -7.63 -22.55
C GLY A 181 2.04 -8.64 -22.34
N GLU A 182 2.23 -9.16 -21.14
CA GLU A 182 3.12 -10.31 -20.90
C GLU A 182 2.46 -11.63 -21.32
N ASP A 183 3.27 -12.57 -21.83
CA ASP A 183 2.77 -13.84 -22.38
C ASP A 183 2.55 -14.92 -21.32
N LEU A 184 3.27 -14.85 -20.20
CA LEU A 184 3.21 -15.87 -19.16
C LEU A 184 2.01 -15.67 -18.24
N THR A 185 1.39 -16.77 -17.84
CA THR A 185 0.45 -16.77 -16.70
C THR A 185 1.21 -16.97 -15.38
N VAL A 186 0.57 -16.69 -14.25
CA VAL A 186 1.13 -16.95 -12.91
C VAL A 186 1.53 -18.43 -12.75
N ALA A 187 0.69 -19.36 -13.22
CA ALA A 187 1.00 -20.79 -13.19
C ALA A 187 2.24 -21.15 -14.02
N SER A 188 2.34 -20.58 -15.23
CA SER A 188 3.47 -20.80 -16.15
C SER A 188 4.77 -20.16 -15.68
N ALA A 189 4.73 -19.23 -14.71
CA ALA A 189 5.92 -18.57 -14.17
C ALA A 189 6.75 -19.46 -13.23
N GLY A 190 6.29 -20.68 -12.92
CA GLY A 190 6.97 -21.64 -12.04
C GLY A 190 6.55 -21.55 -10.57
N VAL A 191 5.45 -20.85 -10.26
CA VAL A 191 4.95 -20.68 -8.88
C VAL A 191 4.60 -22.02 -8.23
N GLY A 192 3.95 -22.92 -8.97
CA GLY A 192 3.51 -24.20 -8.43
C GLY A 192 4.64 -25.15 -8.03
N THR A 193 5.84 -24.95 -8.57
CA THR A 193 7.04 -25.74 -8.27
C THR A 193 7.97 -25.05 -7.28
N HIS A 194 7.81 -23.75 -7.08
CA HIS A 194 8.68 -22.96 -6.22
C HIS A 194 8.36 -23.20 -4.73
N THR A 195 9.41 -23.25 -3.92
CA THR A 195 9.34 -23.47 -2.46
C THR A 195 10.00 -22.34 -1.65
N GLY A 196 10.73 -21.45 -2.33
CA GLY A 196 11.35 -20.29 -1.71
C GLY A 196 10.40 -19.08 -1.63
N PRO A 197 10.87 -17.95 -1.06
CA PRO A 197 10.08 -16.73 -0.99
C PRO A 197 9.67 -16.24 -2.40
N VAL A 198 8.57 -15.49 -2.45
CA VAL A 198 8.03 -14.91 -3.69
C VAL A 198 7.98 -13.39 -3.53
N MET A 199 8.44 -12.65 -4.53
CA MET A 199 8.24 -11.20 -4.61
C MET A 199 7.36 -10.87 -5.80
N LEU A 200 6.24 -10.20 -5.54
CA LEU A 200 5.28 -9.78 -6.55
C LEU A 200 5.35 -8.28 -6.75
N ALA A 201 5.55 -7.84 -7.99
CA ALA A 201 5.56 -6.43 -8.36
C ALA A 201 4.27 -6.04 -9.10
N LEU A 202 3.61 -4.97 -8.64
CA LEU A 202 2.38 -4.43 -9.23
C LEU A 202 2.50 -2.91 -9.42
N GLY A 203 2.16 -2.45 -10.63
CA GLY A 203 2.23 -1.04 -10.99
C GLY A 203 1.07 -0.21 -10.43
N PRO A 204 1.08 1.11 -10.65
CA PRO A 204 -0.04 2.00 -10.30
C PRO A 204 -1.20 1.76 -11.27
N GLU A 205 -2.31 2.49 -11.14
CA GLU A 205 -3.46 2.37 -12.04
C GLU A 205 -3.09 2.61 -13.51
N GLY A 206 -2.06 3.41 -13.78
CA GLY A 206 -1.51 3.65 -15.12
C GLY A 206 -0.50 2.60 -15.61
N GLY A 207 -0.27 1.54 -14.84
CA GLY A 207 0.77 0.52 -15.06
C GLY A 207 2.18 1.07 -14.86
N PHE A 208 3.18 0.18 -14.81
CA PHE A 208 4.58 0.57 -14.92
C PHE A 208 4.86 1.17 -16.31
N THR A 209 5.97 1.89 -16.46
CA THR A 209 6.53 2.23 -17.77
C THR A 209 7.36 1.07 -18.31
N ASP A 210 7.63 1.05 -19.62
CA ASP A 210 8.47 0.02 -20.24
C ASP A 210 9.88 0.00 -19.63
N SER A 211 10.40 1.17 -19.23
CA SER A 211 11.67 1.28 -18.52
C SER A 211 11.60 0.63 -17.14
N GLU A 212 10.55 0.88 -16.36
CA GLU A 212 10.39 0.29 -15.03
C GLU A 212 10.20 -1.23 -15.09
N VAL A 213 9.46 -1.74 -16.09
CA VAL A 213 9.34 -3.18 -16.34
C VAL A 213 10.70 -3.76 -16.74
N SER A 214 11.47 -3.05 -17.57
CA SER A 214 12.83 -3.45 -17.96
C SER A 214 13.76 -3.51 -16.76
N ASP A 215 13.71 -2.52 -15.86
CA ASP A 215 14.49 -2.51 -14.62
C ASP A 215 14.18 -3.73 -13.74
N LEU A 216 12.89 -4.07 -13.59
CA LEU A 216 12.47 -5.27 -12.86
C LEU A 216 12.99 -6.55 -13.53
N LYS A 217 12.88 -6.65 -14.85
CA LYS A 217 13.39 -7.80 -15.62
C LYS A 217 14.91 -7.97 -15.47
N MET A 218 15.67 -6.87 -15.46
CA MET A 218 17.13 -6.90 -15.23
C MET A 218 17.52 -7.49 -13.88
N ILE A 219 16.67 -7.33 -12.85
CA ILE A 219 16.92 -7.89 -11.52
C ILE A 219 16.24 -9.26 -11.30
N GLY A 220 15.78 -9.87 -12.40
CA GLY A 220 15.29 -11.24 -12.46
C GLY A 220 13.78 -11.41 -12.30
N PHE A 221 12.98 -10.34 -12.38
CA PHE A 221 11.53 -10.48 -12.43
C PHE A 221 11.08 -11.09 -13.76
N ARG A 222 10.12 -12.00 -13.67
CA ARG A 222 9.41 -12.56 -14.82
C ARG A 222 8.09 -11.83 -14.99
N GLY A 223 7.81 -11.37 -16.20
CA GLY A 223 6.55 -10.74 -16.51
C GLY A 223 5.43 -11.77 -16.61
N VAL A 224 4.27 -11.45 -16.04
CA VAL A 224 3.04 -12.25 -16.15
C VAL A 224 1.83 -11.39 -16.41
N THR A 225 0.83 -11.96 -17.08
CA THR A 225 -0.50 -11.37 -17.25
C THR A 225 -1.48 -11.86 -16.19
N LEU A 226 -2.37 -10.98 -15.73
CA LEU A 226 -3.55 -11.31 -14.90
C LEU A 226 -4.84 -11.38 -15.74
N GLY A 227 -4.68 -11.64 -17.04
CA GLY A 227 -5.75 -11.68 -18.03
C GLY A 227 -5.95 -10.38 -18.79
N ASN A 228 -7.00 -10.35 -19.62
CA ASN A 228 -7.18 -9.29 -20.63
C ASN A 228 -7.78 -7.99 -20.08
N ARG A 229 -8.22 -7.97 -18.81
CA ARG A 229 -8.87 -6.81 -18.21
C ARG A 229 -7.86 -6.04 -17.36
N ILE A 230 -7.87 -4.71 -17.51
CA ILE A 230 -7.10 -3.83 -16.64
C ILE A 230 -7.70 -3.87 -15.23
N LEU A 231 -6.95 -4.41 -14.28
CA LEU A 231 -7.34 -4.47 -12.89
C LEU A 231 -6.88 -3.21 -12.16
N ARG A 232 -7.73 -2.70 -11.26
CA ARG A 232 -7.28 -1.72 -10.26
C ARG A 232 -6.34 -2.38 -9.27
N VAL A 233 -5.47 -1.59 -8.63
CA VAL A 233 -4.42 -2.11 -7.75
C VAL A 233 -4.99 -3.02 -6.65
N GLU A 234 -6.13 -2.68 -6.04
CA GLU A 234 -6.73 -3.51 -4.99
C GLU A 234 -7.16 -4.88 -5.53
N ALA A 235 -7.77 -4.91 -6.72
CA ALA A 235 -8.20 -6.15 -7.36
C ALA A 235 -7.01 -6.97 -7.86
N ALA A 236 -5.97 -6.32 -8.38
CA ALA A 236 -4.75 -6.97 -8.85
C ALA A 236 -4.05 -7.71 -7.71
N ILE A 237 -3.90 -7.07 -6.54
CA ILE A 237 -3.32 -7.68 -5.33
C ILE A 237 -4.11 -8.92 -4.94
N LEU A 238 -5.43 -8.80 -4.77
CA LEU A 238 -6.26 -9.94 -4.35
C LEU A 238 -6.19 -11.10 -5.36
N SER A 239 -6.19 -10.80 -6.67
CA SER A 239 -6.08 -11.81 -7.72
C SER A 239 -4.76 -12.56 -7.65
N ILE A 240 -3.64 -11.84 -7.76
CA ILE A 240 -2.32 -12.48 -7.85
C ILE A 240 -1.93 -13.18 -6.55
N MET A 241 -2.27 -12.59 -5.39
CA MET A 241 -2.00 -13.21 -4.10
C MET A 241 -2.74 -14.54 -3.99
N ARG A 242 -4.03 -14.58 -4.38
CA ARG A 242 -4.80 -15.81 -4.30
C ARG A 242 -4.30 -16.87 -5.29
N GLU A 243 -3.97 -16.46 -6.52
CA GLU A 243 -3.38 -17.36 -7.53
C GLU A 243 -2.06 -17.95 -7.04
N VAL A 244 -1.18 -17.15 -6.45
CA VAL A 244 0.09 -17.65 -5.91
C VAL A 244 -0.14 -18.59 -4.74
N GLN A 245 -0.99 -18.20 -3.78
CA GLN A 245 -1.29 -19.03 -2.60
C GLN A 245 -1.90 -20.37 -2.99
N ILE A 246 -2.87 -20.39 -3.92
CA ILE A 246 -3.51 -21.65 -4.32
C ILE A 246 -2.51 -22.57 -5.04
N LEU A 247 -1.63 -22.01 -5.89
CA LEU A 247 -0.56 -22.77 -6.54
C LEU A 247 0.50 -23.28 -5.55
N GLN A 248 0.68 -22.62 -4.42
CA GLN A 248 1.65 -23.02 -3.40
C GLN A 248 1.10 -23.99 -2.34
N THR A 249 -0.19 -23.93 -2.06
CA THR A 249 -0.78 -24.64 -0.90
C THR A 249 -1.76 -25.72 -1.28
N ASP A 250 -2.37 -25.68 -2.47
CA ASP A 250 -3.32 -26.70 -2.90
C ASP A 250 -2.58 -27.95 -3.43
N PRO A 251 -2.68 -29.11 -2.75
CA PRO A 251 -1.95 -30.31 -3.15
C PRO A 251 -2.47 -30.90 -4.47
N THR A 252 -3.75 -30.71 -4.78
CA THR A 252 -4.36 -31.22 -6.01
C THR A 252 -3.79 -30.49 -7.21
N ILE A 253 -3.75 -29.16 -7.13
CA ILE A 253 -3.22 -28.31 -8.20
C ILE A 253 -1.72 -28.53 -8.36
N ARG A 254 -0.97 -28.58 -7.26
CA ARG A 254 0.48 -28.87 -7.32
C ARG A 254 0.76 -30.23 -7.91
N GLY A 255 0.03 -31.27 -7.50
CA GLY A 255 0.17 -32.62 -8.05
C GLY A 255 -0.06 -32.66 -9.56
N ALA A 256 -1.11 -31.99 -10.04
CA ALA A 256 -1.41 -31.91 -11.46
C ALA A 256 -0.32 -31.17 -12.27
N LEU A 257 0.20 -30.04 -11.75
CA LEU A 257 1.27 -29.27 -12.40
C LEU A 257 2.58 -30.05 -12.48
N MET A 258 2.92 -30.79 -11.43
CA MET A 258 4.12 -31.65 -11.40
C MET A 258 4.01 -32.79 -12.41
N ALA A 259 2.84 -33.43 -12.49
CA ALA A 259 2.58 -34.48 -13.47
C ALA A 259 2.67 -33.95 -14.92
N ALA A 260 2.12 -32.77 -15.18
CA ALA A 260 2.21 -32.12 -16.49
C ALA A 260 3.68 -31.76 -16.85
N SER A 261 4.48 -31.33 -15.88
CA SER A 261 5.89 -30.95 -16.08
C SER A 261 6.81 -32.15 -16.25
N GLY A 262 6.47 -33.31 -15.68
CA GLY A 262 7.22 -34.56 -15.84
C GLY A 262 6.88 -35.37 -17.10
N SER A 263 5.84 -34.98 -17.83
CA SER A 263 5.31 -35.73 -19.00
C SER A 263 5.76 -35.16 -20.37
N SER A 264 6.82 -34.35 -20.44
CA SER A 264 7.34 -33.88 -21.73
C SER A 264 8.31 -34.92 -22.35
N ALA A 265 7.78 -35.99 -22.93
CA ALA A 265 8.48 -36.61 -24.05
C ALA A 265 8.47 -35.61 -25.22
N PRO A 266 9.59 -35.38 -25.93
CA PRO A 266 9.57 -34.48 -27.08
C PRO A 266 8.58 -35.01 -28.12
N PRO A 267 7.81 -34.16 -28.81
CA PRO A 267 7.00 -34.62 -29.92
C PRO A 267 7.95 -35.21 -30.96
N GLN A 268 7.86 -36.51 -31.20
CA GLN A 268 8.58 -37.12 -32.31
C GLN A 268 8.09 -36.48 -33.60
N PRO A 269 8.99 -36.16 -34.56
CA PRO A 269 8.57 -35.63 -35.84
C PRO A 269 7.67 -36.67 -36.51
N ALA A 270 6.46 -36.26 -36.87
CA ALA A 270 5.53 -37.10 -37.60
C ALA A 270 6.22 -37.68 -38.84
N SER A 271 6.30 -39.01 -38.90
CA SER A 271 6.79 -39.74 -40.06
C SER A 271 5.91 -39.42 -41.27
N ARG A 272 6.55 -38.96 -42.35
CA ARG A 272 5.94 -38.82 -43.68
C ARG A 272 5.59 -40.20 -44.25
N SER A 273 4.35 -40.60 -44.07
CA SER A 273 3.60 -41.58 -44.87
C SER A 273 2.17 -41.48 -44.32
N ASP A 274 1.23 -40.81 -44.97
CA ASP A 274 0.62 -41.29 -46.20
C ASP A 274 0.09 -40.14 -47.06
N LEU A 275 0.41 -40.23 -48.35
CA LEU A 275 -0.28 -39.52 -49.43
C LEU A 275 -1.60 -40.26 -49.70
N ASP A 276 -2.74 -39.58 -49.52
CA ASP A 276 -3.95 -39.89 -50.26
C ASP A 276 -4.34 -38.67 -51.10
N PRO A 277 -4.17 -38.69 -52.44
CA PRO A 277 -4.27 -37.50 -53.26
C PRO A 277 -5.61 -37.42 -54.00
N GLN A 278 -6.78 -37.54 -53.38
CA GLN A 278 -8.04 -37.11 -54.02
C GLN A 278 -9.10 -36.65 -53.02
N ARG A 279 -9.17 -35.33 -52.79
CA ARG A 279 -10.44 -34.60 -52.68
C ARG A 279 -10.21 -33.11 -52.82
N GLY A 280 -10.40 -32.62 -54.04
CA GLY A 280 -10.54 -31.20 -54.28
C GLY A 280 -11.87 -30.69 -53.72
N LEU A 281 -11.82 -29.51 -53.11
CA LEU A 281 -12.87 -28.52 -53.30
C LEU A 281 -12.23 -27.13 -53.27
N ARG A 282 -12.44 -26.40 -54.36
CA ARG A 282 -12.00 -25.02 -54.59
C ARG A 282 -12.86 -24.03 -53.80
N LEU A 283 -12.29 -22.84 -53.64
CA LEU A 283 -12.87 -21.47 -53.47
C LEU A 283 -12.20 -20.82 -52.26
N GLY A 284 -11.56 -19.66 -52.33
CA GLY A 284 -11.28 -18.69 -53.38
C GLY A 284 -10.46 -17.61 -52.68
N ALA A 285 -9.35 -17.21 -53.28
CA ALA A 285 -8.57 -16.07 -52.84
C ALA A 285 -9.34 -14.80 -53.18
N GLU A 286 -9.39 -13.83 -52.26
CA GLU A 286 -9.24 -12.41 -52.60
C GLU A 286 -8.58 -11.67 -51.43
N ALA A 287 -7.56 -10.91 -51.78
CA ALA A 287 -6.78 -10.04 -50.92
C ALA A 287 -7.05 -8.59 -51.30
N SER A 288 -6.98 -7.72 -50.28
CA SER A 288 -6.77 -6.25 -50.33
C SER A 288 -7.98 -5.37 -50.69
N PRO A 289 -7.94 -4.03 -50.41
CA PRO A 289 -6.93 -3.24 -49.70
C PRO A 289 -7.45 -2.29 -48.60
N LEU A 290 -6.47 -1.83 -47.81
CA LEU A 290 -6.25 -0.46 -47.32
C LEU A 290 -7.22 0.63 -47.86
N VAL A 291 -7.90 1.32 -46.95
CA VAL A 291 -8.48 2.66 -47.21
C VAL A 291 -8.02 3.62 -46.12
N THR A 292 -7.25 4.60 -46.56
CA THR A 292 -6.95 5.87 -45.90
C THR A 292 -8.17 6.80 -45.99
N ALA A 293 -8.55 7.45 -44.89
CA ALA A 293 -9.31 8.69 -44.95
C ALA A 293 -9.01 9.58 -43.73
N ASP A 294 -8.37 10.68 -44.08
CA ASP A 294 -8.14 11.95 -43.42
C ASP A 294 -9.34 12.49 -42.63
N SER A 295 -9.09 13.20 -41.52
CA SER A 295 -9.71 14.50 -41.26
C SER A 295 -9.30 15.06 -39.90
N SER A 296 -8.49 16.10 -40.00
CA SER A 296 -8.23 17.07 -38.95
C SER A 296 -9.47 17.93 -38.71
N VAL A 297 -9.78 18.20 -37.43
CA VAL A 297 -10.71 19.28 -37.05
C VAL A 297 -9.99 20.19 -36.06
N LYS A 298 -9.69 21.39 -36.54
CA LYS A 298 -9.35 22.58 -35.75
C LYS A 298 -10.54 23.55 -35.82
N LEU A 299 -10.61 24.41 -34.79
CA LEU A 299 -11.17 25.77 -34.71
C LEU A 299 -12.31 25.92 -33.68
N PRO A 300 -12.54 27.13 -33.08
CA PRO A 300 -11.84 28.40 -33.29
C PRO A 300 -11.26 29.05 -32.03
N VAL A 301 -10.22 29.85 -32.26
CA VAL A 301 -9.83 30.99 -31.43
C VAL A 301 -10.73 32.18 -31.81
N LYS A 302 -11.23 32.91 -30.82
CA LYS A 302 -11.64 34.31 -31.00
C LYS A 302 -10.67 35.19 -30.19
N GLY A 303 -9.67 35.75 -30.88
CA GLY A 303 -8.93 36.94 -30.45
C GLY A 303 -9.87 38.15 -30.50
N ARG A 304 -9.59 39.33 -29.97
CA ARG A 304 -8.43 40.25 -29.93
C ARG A 304 -8.92 41.38 -28.98
N ARG A 305 -8.19 42.35 -28.43
CA ARG A 305 -6.90 43.04 -28.64
C ARG A 305 -6.73 43.91 -27.36
N ALA A 306 -5.55 44.00 -26.77
CA ALA A 306 -4.64 45.15 -26.83
C ALA A 306 -5.20 46.48 -26.30
N ALA A 307 -4.62 46.97 -25.20
CA ALA A 307 -4.13 48.35 -25.07
C ALA A 307 -3.21 48.44 -23.84
N GLU A 308 -2.01 48.96 -24.08
CA GLU A 308 -0.99 49.40 -23.12
C GLU A 308 -1.47 50.65 -22.36
N GLY A 309 -0.89 50.95 -21.20
CA GLY A 309 -1.11 52.22 -20.51
C GLY A 309 -0.67 52.24 -19.04
N GLU A 310 0.62 52.50 -18.85
CA GLU A 310 1.23 53.38 -17.83
C GLU A 310 0.76 53.39 -16.36
N ALA A 311 1.74 53.21 -15.48
CA ALA A 311 1.72 53.74 -14.12
C ALA A 311 2.26 55.17 -14.10
N SER A 312 1.58 56.10 -13.42
CA SER A 312 2.19 57.10 -12.53
C SER A 312 1.19 58.16 -12.02
N SER A 313 1.36 58.54 -10.74
CA SER A 313 0.98 59.83 -10.13
C SER A 313 -0.52 60.16 -10.05
N SER A 314 -1.07 60.95 -9.13
CA SER A 314 -0.64 61.56 -7.87
C SER A 314 -1.92 62.16 -7.23
N SER A 315 -1.92 62.28 -5.91
CA SER A 315 -2.53 63.36 -5.09
C SER A 315 -4.03 63.73 -5.18
N SER A 316 -4.59 63.80 -3.97
CA SER A 316 -5.40 64.90 -3.38
C SER A 316 -6.93 65.00 -3.58
N GLY A 317 -7.59 65.37 -2.47
CA GLY A 317 -8.93 65.97 -2.37
C GLY A 317 -10.01 65.02 -1.81
N CYS A 318 -10.47 65.11 -0.55
CA CYS A 318 -11.45 66.08 0.00
C CYS A 318 -12.76 66.12 -0.81
N ALA A 319 -13.99 66.06 -0.29
CA ALA A 319 -14.58 66.01 1.05
C ALA A 319 -16.10 65.71 0.89
N GLU A 320 -16.80 65.43 2.01
CA GLU A 320 -18.25 65.60 2.27
C GLU A 320 -19.26 64.76 1.47
N GLY A 321 -20.40 64.29 1.99
CA GLY A 321 -21.13 64.40 3.25
C GLY A 321 -22.28 63.35 3.20
N GLU A 322 -22.67 62.71 4.31
CA GLU A 322 -23.83 63.02 5.17
C GLU A 322 -24.76 61.78 5.24
N GLY A 323 -25.34 61.53 6.42
CA GLY A 323 -26.66 60.88 6.50
C GLY A 323 -26.85 59.66 7.41
N GLY A 324 -26.90 59.89 8.74
CA GLY A 324 -27.76 59.21 9.73
C GLY A 324 -27.45 57.75 10.11
N GLY A 325 -27.44 57.30 11.36
CA GLY A 325 -27.92 57.89 12.61
C GLY A 325 -28.71 56.84 13.40
N SER A 326 -28.07 56.21 14.40
CA SER A 326 -28.57 55.76 15.72
C SER A 326 -27.56 54.74 16.27
N GLY A 327 -26.74 55.01 17.31
CA GLY A 327 -27.11 55.47 18.66
C GLY A 327 -27.74 54.28 19.38
N THR A 328 -27.11 53.60 20.34
CA THR A 328 -26.54 54.08 21.62
C THR A 328 -25.54 53.04 22.15
N GLU A 329 -24.30 53.41 22.51
CA GLU A 329 -23.84 53.84 23.84
C GLU A 329 -23.99 52.73 24.91
N LYS A 330 -23.05 52.39 25.81
CA LYS A 330 -21.90 53.04 26.47
C LYS A 330 -21.45 51.98 27.53
N ARG A 331 -20.27 51.92 28.17
CA ARG A 331 -19.18 52.86 28.42
C ARG A 331 -18.05 52.12 29.18
N LEU A 332 -16.80 52.48 28.82
CA LEU A 332 -15.62 52.74 29.66
C LEU A 332 -14.95 51.59 30.46
N ARG A 333 -13.65 51.31 30.20
CA ARG A 333 -12.40 51.93 30.75
C ARG A 333 -12.13 51.45 32.19
N ARG A 334 -10.91 51.21 32.67
CA ARG A 334 -9.56 51.73 32.36
C ARG A 334 -8.57 50.95 33.24
N GLU A 335 -7.30 50.84 32.78
CA GLU A 335 -6.04 50.98 33.57
C GLU A 335 -5.79 49.98 34.73
N GLU A 336 -4.59 49.57 35.12
CA GLU A 336 -3.21 50.06 34.93
C GLU A 336 -2.21 49.00 35.46
N ARG A 337 -1.00 49.01 34.89
CA ARG A 337 0.36 48.90 35.49
C ARG A 337 0.92 47.62 36.14
N GLY A 338 2.24 47.49 35.90
CA GLY A 338 3.25 46.81 36.71
C GLY A 338 4.04 45.81 35.87
N ASP A 339 5.06 46.22 35.09
CA ASP A 339 6.49 46.35 35.48
C ASP A 339 7.12 45.04 35.98
N ALA A 340 8.33 44.60 35.64
CA ALA A 340 9.39 45.01 34.72
C ALA A 340 10.49 43.90 34.78
N GLU A 341 11.40 43.91 33.79
CA GLU A 341 12.82 43.48 33.83
C GLU A 341 13.15 41.98 34.09
N GLU A 342 14.20 41.36 33.53
CA GLU A 342 15.45 41.82 32.90
C GLU A 342 16.02 40.67 32.02
N ALA A 343 16.41 40.94 30.77
CA ALA A 343 17.78 40.94 30.23
C ALA A 343 18.59 39.62 30.23
N GLY A 344 19.12 39.27 29.06
CA GLY A 344 20.17 38.26 28.87
C GLY A 344 20.56 38.08 27.40
N GLN A 345 21.47 38.92 26.91
CA GLN A 345 22.09 38.87 25.58
C GLN A 345 23.06 37.69 25.42
N GLY A 346 23.21 37.17 24.19
CA GLY A 346 24.27 36.22 23.84
C GLY A 346 24.37 35.96 22.32
N ASN A 347 25.53 36.29 21.76
CA ASN A 347 25.92 36.29 20.34
C ASN A 347 25.78 34.95 19.57
N GLY A 348 25.67 35.04 18.23
CA GLY A 348 25.81 33.93 17.26
C GLY A 348 27.23 33.35 17.16
N PRO A 349 27.54 32.43 16.21
CA PRO A 349 27.35 32.68 14.78
C PRO A 349 26.91 31.49 13.88
N ASP A 350 26.56 31.88 12.66
CA ASP A 350 26.57 31.22 11.35
C ASP A 350 27.18 29.79 11.21
N GLN A 351 26.44 28.89 10.54
CA GLN A 351 26.98 27.74 9.80
C GLN A 351 25.95 27.13 8.82
N THR A 352 26.10 27.54 7.55
CA THR A 352 26.08 26.71 6.33
C THR A 352 25.19 25.46 6.27
N ALA A 353 24.15 25.55 5.42
CA ALA A 353 23.29 24.47 5.00
C ALA A 353 24.00 23.48 4.04
N HIS A 354 23.90 22.19 4.36
CA HIS A 354 24.11 21.07 3.43
C HIS A 354 22.86 20.16 3.41
N PRO A 355 22.60 19.45 2.30
CA PRO A 355 21.28 18.89 2.00
C PRO A 355 20.95 17.68 2.86
N ARG A 356 19.70 17.63 3.32
CA ARG A 356 19.12 16.52 4.07
C ARG A 356 19.21 15.23 3.24
N GLN A 357 19.89 14.24 3.79
CA GLN A 357 19.78 12.86 3.32
C GLN A 357 18.43 12.32 3.81
N ASP A 358 17.48 12.13 2.89
CA ASP A 358 16.20 11.49 3.18
C ASP A 358 16.44 10.05 3.62
N THR A 359 16.33 9.80 4.91
CA THR A 359 16.27 8.45 5.50
C THR A 359 14.90 7.86 5.17
N PRO A 360 14.79 6.61 4.67
CA PRO A 360 13.48 5.97 4.59
C PRO A 360 12.86 5.90 5.99
N LEU A 361 11.52 6.02 6.08
CA LEU A 361 10.77 5.62 7.28
C LEU A 361 10.93 4.10 7.44
N GLY A 362 12.05 3.70 8.02
CA GLY A 362 12.37 2.31 8.33
C GLY A 362 11.95 2.03 9.76
N LEU A 363 10.93 1.19 9.92
CA LEU A 363 10.51 0.71 11.23
C LEU A 363 11.42 -0.44 11.63
N ALA A 364 12.30 -0.19 12.60
CA ALA A 364 13.02 -1.24 13.29
C ALA A 364 12.12 -1.84 14.38
N SER A 365 12.08 -3.17 14.41
CA SER A 365 11.39 -3.99 15.41
C SER A 365 11.81 -3.62 16.84
N GLY A 366 10.87 -3.09 17.64
CA GLY A 366 11.08 -2.72 19.04
C GLY A 366 9.84 -3.01 19.89
N THR A 367 10.03 -3.96 20.83
CA THR A 367 9.27 -4.28 22.07
C THR A 367 7.75 -4.52 21.99
N GLY A 368 7.37 -5.72 22.43
CA GLY A 368 6.03 -6.30 22.34
C GLY A 368 4.93 -5.52 23.07
N SER A 369 3.94 -5.08 22.30
CA SER A 369 2.64 -4.64 22.79
C SER A 369 1.56 -5.61 22.30
N LEU A 370 0.67 -6.04 23.20
CA LEU A 370 -0.45 -6.92 22.90
C LEU A 370 -1.64 -6.18 22.31
N ARG A 371 -2.40 -6.85 21.44
CA ARG A 371 -3.42 -6.22 20.59
C ARG A 371 -4.68 -7.07 20.37
#